data_AF-N9FJ71-F1
#
_entry.id   AF-N9FJ71-F1
#
_cell.length_a   1.000
_cell.length_b   1.000
_cell.length_c   1.000
_cell.angle_alpha   90.00
_cell.angle_beta   90.00
_cell.angle_gamma   90.00
#
_symmetry.space_group_name_H-M   'P 1'
#
loop_
_entity.id
_entity.type
_entity.pdbx_description
1 polymer ?
#
loop_
_entity_poly.entity_id
_entity_poly.type
_entity_poly.pdbx_seq_one_letter_code
_entity_poly.pdbx_strand_id
1 'polypeptide(L)'
;MYTILGINSCNDIGNKILYHRANRAQGGRSIRIDREEVALLSYEDWSEKYIGFIYEIYVLPNYRYQGIGELLLSYAERKACELKCKYIKLKPYPLDEKTQKDRLIAWYKKNGYFQSPDKEEKIR
;
A
#
# COMPACT_ATOMS: atom_id res chain seq x y z
N MET A 1 16.86 10.09 5.53
CA MET A 1 16.73 8.75 4.90
C MET A 1 15.58 8.05 5.58
N TYR A 2 14.52 7.68 4.84
CA TYR A 2 13.32 7.06 5.42
C TYR A 2 13.56 5.57 5.65
N THR A 3 13.32 5.08 6.88
CA THR A 3 13.41 3.65 7.22
C THR A 3 12.02 3.06 7.38
N ILE A 4 11.82 1.89 6.78
CA ILE A 4 10.57 1.14 6.87
C ILE A 4 10.58 0.28 8.13
N LEU A 5 9.60 0.46 9.01
CA LEU A 5 9.40 -0.32 10.23
C LEU A 5 8.07 -1.07 10.13
N GLY A 6 8.09 -2.39 10.33
CA GLY A 6 6.87 -3.17 10.48
C GLY A 6 6.14 -2.75 11.75
N ILE A 7 4.80 -2.65 11.70
CA ILE A 7 4.00 -2.53 12.92
C ILE A 7 3.35 -3.87 13.24
N ASN A 8 3.43 -4.26 14.52
CA ASN A 8 2.86 -5.51 15.00
C ASN A 8 1.40 -5.34 15.41
N SER A 9 1.00 -4.12 15.76
CA SER A 9 -0.38 -3.75 16.07
C SER A 9 -0.71 -2.34 15.56
N CYS A 10 -1.98 -2.11 15.20
CA CYS A 10 -2.49 -0.77 14.91
C CYS A 10 -2.38 0.17 16.12
N ASN A 11 -2.36 -0.37 17.35
CA ASN A 11 -2.20 0.40 18.58
C ASN A 11 -0.83 1.07 18.71
N ASP A 12 0.16 0.64 17.90
CA ASP A 12 1.49 1.24 17.86
C ASP A 12 1.52 2.54 17.02
N ILE A 13 0.37 2.95 16.45
CA ILE A 13 0.23 4.17 15.64
C ILE A 13 -0.39 5.30 16.47
N GLY A 14 0.38 6.36 16.76
CA GLY A 14 -0.09 7.57 17.44
C GLY A 14 -0.88 8.54 16.53
N ASN A 15 -0.61 8.54 15.23
CA ASN A 15 -1.24 9.41 14.26
C ASN A 15 -2.65 8.91 13.98
N LYS A 16 -3.65 9.70 14.39
CA LYS A 16 -5.06 9.32 14.29
C LYS A 16 -5.49 8.92 12.88
N ILE A 17 -5.01 9.60 11.84
CA ILE A 17 -5.38 9.29 10.45
C ILE A 17 -4.84 7.92 10.06
N LEU A 18 -3.56 7.67 10.33
CA LEU A 18 -2.94 6.39 10.01
C LEU A 18 -3.51 5.25 10.86
N TYR A 19 -3.82 5.51 12.13
CA TYR A 19 -4.51 4.56 13.02
C TYR A 19 -5.86 4.13 12.43
N HIS A 20 -6.71 5.09 12.06
CA HIS A 20 -8.03 4.78 11.49
C HIS A 20 -7.93 3.97 10.20
N ARG A 21 -6.92 4.23 9.36
CA ARG A 21 -6.68 3.45 8.14
C ARG A 21 -6.19 2.04 8.42
N ALA A 22 -5.20 1.90 9.30
CA ALA A 22 -4.70 0.59 9.71
C ALA A 22 -5.83 -0.27 10.31
N ASN A 23 -6.72 0.34 11.10
CA ASN A 23 -7.84 -0.35 11.71
C ASN A 23 -8.92 -0.79 10.69
N ARG A 24 -9.10 -0.02 9.60
CA ARG A 24 -10.02 -0.39 8.50
C ARG A 24 -9.50 -1.56 7.67
N ALA A 25 -8.19 -1.75 7.61
CA ALA A 25 -7.55 -2.72 6.74
C ALA A 25 -7.58 -4.17 7.24
N GLN A 26 -8.34 -4.48 8.31
CA GLN A 26 -8.56 -5.80 8.95
C GLN A 26 -7.88 -7.00 8.23
N GLY A 27 -6.59 -7.22 8.49
CA GLY A 27 -5.81 -8.35 7.93
C GLY A 27 -4.45 -7.97 7.32
N GLY A 28 -4.34 -6.76 6.75
CA GLY A 28 -3.12 -6.34 6.07
C GLY A 28 -1.97 -5.98 7.02
N ARG A 29 -0.75 -6.46 6.72
CA ARG A 29 0.48 -6.03 7.41
C ARG A 29 0.66 -4.55 7.15
N SER A 30 0.37 -3.76 8.19
CA SER A 30 0.58 -2.33 8.16
C SER A 30 2.07 -2.03 8.38
N ILE A 31 2.59 -1.05 7.66
CA ILE A 31 4.01 -0.68 7.74
C ILE A 31 4.11 0.83 7.84
N ARG A 32 4.98 1.29 8.75
CA ARG A 32 5.24 2.69 9.04
C ARG A 32 6.59 3.11 8.50
N ILE A 33 6.69 4.35 8.03
CA ILE A 33 7.97 5.00 7.74
C ILE A 33 8.39 5.88 8.92
N ASP A 34 9.50 5.48 9.57
CA ASP A 34 10.24 6.11 10.69
C ASP A 34 9.42 6.60 11.91
N ARG A 35 10.08 7.26 12.87
CA ARG A 35 9.53 7.77 14.15
C ARG A 35 8.41 8.80 14.00
N GLU A 36 8.17 9.35 12.81
CA GLU A 36 7.19 10.43 12.60
C GLU A 36 5.81 9.98 12.09
N GLU A 37 5.58 8.69 11.79
CA GLU A 37 4.25 8.22 11.34
C GLU A 37 3.72 8.98 10.12
N VAL A 38 4.47 8.93 9.02
CA VAL A 38 4.19 9.78 7.85
C VAL A 38 3.42 9.06 6.74
N ALA A 39 3.40 7.73 6.77
CA ALA A 39 2.77 6.90 5.77
C ALA A 39 2.39 5.50 6.29
N LEU A 40 1.49 4.86 5.56
CA LEU A 40 0.96 3.53 5.81
C LEU A 40 0.95 2.74 4.49
N LEU A 41 1.40 1.48 4.55
CA LEU A 41 1.15 0.47 3.52
C LEU A 41 0.30 -0.64 4.15
N SER A 42 -0.81 -1.01 3.51
CA SER A 42 -1.57 -2.21 3.82
C SER A 42 -1.36 -3.26 2.73
N TYR A 43 -0.77 -4.39 3.11
CA TYR A 43 -0.40 -5.48 2.22
C TYR A 43 -0.95 -6.81 2.72
N GLU A 44 -1.46 -7.61 1.78
CA GLU A 44 -1.98 -8.94 2.02
C GLU A 44 -1.15 -9.98 1.27
N ASP A 45 -0.83 -11.06 1.98
CA ASP A 45 -0.09 -12.21 1.46
C ASP A 45 -1.09 -13.23 0.89
N TRP A 46 -1.23 -13.26 -0.43
CA TRP A 46 -1.95 -14.31 -1.17
C TRP A 46 -0.96 -15.18 -1.96
N SER A 47 0.19 -15.51 -1.35
CA SER A 47 1.24 -16.30 -1.98
C SER A 47 0.78 -17.70 -2.39
N GLU A 48 -0.25 -18.25 -1.74
CA GLU A 48 -0.92 -19.49 -2.16
C GLU A 48 -1.58 -19.38 -3.54
N LYS A 49 -1.91 -18.15 -3.97
CA LYS A 49 -2.38 -17.82 -5.32
C LYS A 49 -1.28 -17.19 -6.19
N TYR A 50 -0.04 -17.16 -5.71
CA TYR A 50 1.10 -16.45 -6.30
C TYR A 50 0.88 -14.95 -6.49
N ILE A 51 0.11 -14.32 -5.61
CA ILE A 51 -0.25 -12.90 -5.70
C ILE A 51 0.15 -12.18 -4.40
N GLY A 52 0.88 -11.07 -4.50
CA GLY A 52 0.91 -10.07 -3.43
C GLY A 52 -0.17 -9.02 -3.69
N PHE A 53 -0.98 -8.68 -2.70
CA PHE A 53 -2.04 -7.69 -2.88
C PHE A 53 -1.79 -6.43 -2.04
N ILE A 54 -1.79 -5.27 -2.69
CA ILE A 54 -1.72 -3.97 -2.01
C ILE A 54 -3.14 -3.43 -1.88
N TYR A 55 -3.61 -3.32 -0.64
CA TYR A 55 -4.90 -2.69 -0.34
C TYR A 55 -4.79 -1.17 -0.33
N GLU A 56 -3.80 -0.63 0.41
CA GLU A 56 -3.62 0.81 0.57
C GLU A 56 -2.14 1.19 0.55
N ILE A 57 -1.81 2.26 -0.18
CA ILE A 57 -0.61 3.06 0.07
C ILE A 57 -1.12 4.46 0.39
N TYR A 58 -0.85 4.92 1.60
CA TYR A 58 -1.27 6.23 2.06
C TYR A 58 -0.10 7.02 2.62
N VAL A 59 0.12 8.21 2.08
CA VAL A 59 1.11 9.17 2.58
C VAL A 59 0.37 10.41 3.06
N LEU A 60 0.68 10.88 4.27
CA LEU A 60 0.11 12.10 4.82
C LEU A 60 0.32 13.26 3.84
N PRO A 61 -0.66 14.16 3.63
CA PRO A 61 -0.59 15.19 2.60
C PRO A 61 0.71 16.02 2.60
N ASN A 62 1.20 16.39 3.79
CA ASN A 62 2.41 17.22 3.95
C ASN A 62 3.72 16.50 3.59
N TYR A 63 3.68 15.18 3.42
CA TYR A 63 4.83 14.32 3.14
C TYR A 63 4.80 13.74 1.71
N ARG A 64 3.82 14.14 0.89
CA ARG A 64 3.73 13.70 -0.51
C ARG A 64 4.81 14.33 -1.38
N TYR A 65 5.07 13.70 -2.53
CA TYR A 65 6.08 14.15 -3.51
C TYR A 65 7.53 14.12 -3.00
N GLN A 66 7.79 13.36 -1.93
CA GLN A 66 9.12 13.18 -1.33
C GLN A 66 9.68 11.75 -1.53
N GLY A 67 9.14 10.96 -2.45
CA GLY A 67 9.59 9.58 -2.70
C GLY A 67 9.02 8.50 -1.76
N ILE A 68 8.22 8.89 -0.76
CA ILE A 68 7.70 7.99 0.28
C ILE A 68 6.73 6.94 -0.30
N GLY A 69 5.89 7.35 -1.25
CA GLY A 69 4.97 6.44 -1.95
C GLY A 69 5.72 5.40 -2.77
N GLU A 70 6.74 5.82 -3.53
CA GLU A 70 7.60 4.90 -4.28
C GLU A 70 8.33 3.94 -3.35
N LEU A 71 8.83 4.43 -2.21
CA LEU A 71 9.52 3.61 -1.21
C LEU A 71 8.61 2.48 -0.66
N LEU A 72 7.35 2.79 -0.34
CA LEU A 72 6.37 1.79 0.11
C LEU A 72 6.02 0.80 -0.99
N LEU A 73 5.82 1.28 -2.22
CA LEU A 73 5.53 0.43 -3.37
C LEU A 73 6.65 -0.58 -3.61
N SER A 74 7.91 -0.12 -3.67
CA SER A 74 9.08 -1.00 -3.84
C SER A 74 9.26 -1.97 -2.67
N TYR A 75 8.85 -1.61 -1.46
CA TYR A 75 8.83 -2.56 -0.35
C TYR A 75 7.79 -3.67 -0.58
N ALA A 76 6.56 -3.32 -0.97
CA ALA A 76 5.51 -4.30 -1.25
C ALA A 76 5.91 -5.26 -2.39
N GLU A 77 6.54 -4.73 -3.43
CA GLU A 77 7.08 -5.51 -4.55
C GLU A 77 8.15 -6.50 -4.09
N ARG A 78 9.13 -6.03 -3.30
CA ARG A 78 10.16 -6.92 -2.71
C ARG A 78 9.55 -8.01 -1.85
N LYS A 79 8.53 -7.69 -1.04
CA LYS A 79 7.82 -8.70 -0.24
C LYS A 79 7.09 -9.73 -1.10
N ALA A 80 6.44 -9.31 -2.18
CA ALA A 80 5.85 -10.25 -3.13
C ALA A 80 6.91 -11.19 -3.73
N CYS A 81 8.09 -10.66 -4.10
CA CYS A 81 9.21 -11.47 -4.59
C CYS A 81 9.73 -12.46 -3.53
N GLU A 82 9.94 -12.02 -2.30
CA GLU A 82 10.38 -12.88 -1.17
C GLU A 82 9.41 -14.04 -0.92
N LEU A 83 8.10 -13.77 -1.07
CA LEU A 83 7.02 -14.74 -0.93
C LEU A 83 6.80 -15.61 -2.18
N LYS A 84 7.67 -15.49 -3.19
CA LYS A 84 7.59 -16.22 -4.47
C LYS A 84 6.30 -15.97 -5.25
N CYS A 85 5.66 -14.82 -5.05
CA CYS A 85 4.54 -14.39 -5.85
C CYS A 85 4.99 -14.11 -7.29
N LYS A 86 4.12 -14.42 -8.26
CA LYS A 86 4.34 -14.12 -9.68
C LYS A 86 3.83 -12.74 -10.06
N TYR A 87 2.84 -12.25 -9.31
CA TYR A 87 2.17 -10.99 -9.58
C TYR A 87 2.02 -10.16 -8.32
N ILE A 88 2.03 -8.85 -8.49
CA ILE A 88 1.54 -7.90 -7.49
C ILE A 88 0.32 -7.18 -8.06
N LYS A 89 -0.74 -7.08 -7.26
CA LYS A 89 -2.03 -6.50 -7.69
C LYS A 89 -2.48 -5.44 -6.71
N LEU A 90 -3.27 -4.50 -7.22
CA LEU A 90 -3.92 -3.45 -6.44
C LEU A 90 -5.12 -2.91 -7.19
N LYS A 91 -6.00 -2.21 -6.47
CA LYS A 91 -7.07 -1.40 -7.06
C LYS A 91 -6.80 0.07 -6.75
N PRO A 92 -6.56 0.94 -7.75
CA PRO A 92 -6.25 2.34 -7.49
C PRO A 92 -7.51 3.10 -7.08
N TYR A 93 -7.64 3.35 -5.78
CA TYR A 93 -8.72 4.16 -5.22
C TYR A 93 -8.13 5.33 -4.42
N PRO A 94 -8.48 6.59 -4.74
CA PRO A 94 -8.10 7.74 -3.93
C PRO A 94 -8.59 7.58 -2.50
N LEU A 95 -7.67 7.74 -1.56
CA LEU A 95 -7.96 7.57 -0.14
C LEU A 95 -8.37 8.89 0.54
N ASP A 96 -8.24 10.02 -0.15
CA ASP A 96 -8.65 11.36 0.31
C ASP A 96 -9.10 12.23 -0.86
N GLU A 97 -9.77 13.32 -0.52
CA GLU A 97 -10.31 14.31 -1.46
C GLU A 97 -9.25 15.05 -2.27
N LYS A 98 -8.00 15.10 -1.79
CA LYS A 98 -6.90 15.81 -2.46
C LYS A 98 -6.27 14.99 -3.58
N THR A 99 -6.59 13.70 -3.69
CA THR A 99 -5.99 12.78 -4.65
C THR A 99 -6.94 12.54 -5.82
N GLN A 100 -6.53 12.95 -7.02
CA GLN A 100 -7.30 12.67 -8.23
C GLN A 100 -7.05 11.24 -8.71
N LYS A 101 -8.13 10.50 -9.02
CA LYS A 101 -8.06 9.10 -9.46
C LYS A 101 -7.17 8.91 -10.69
N ASP A 102 -7.28 9.79 -11.69
CA ASP A 102 -6.50 9.66 -12.92
C ASP A 102 -5.01 9.89 -12.68
N ARG A 103 -4.65 10.82 -11.79
CA ARG A 103 -3.26 11.03 -11.36
C ARG A 103 -2.70 9.81 -10.63
N LEU A 104 -3.52 9.19 -9.77
CA LEU A 104 -3.12 7.97 -9.06
C LEU A 104 -2.89 6.81 -10.03
N ILE A 105 -3.79 6.61 -11.00
CA ILE A 105 -3.63 5.59 -12.05
C ILE A 105 -2.37 5.87 -12.87
N ALA A 106 -2.13 7.13 -13.26
CA ALA A 106 -0.93 7.53 -13.99
C ALA A 106 0.36 7.28 -13.17
N TRP A 107 0.33 7.50 -11.86
CA TRP A 107 1.45 7.21 -10.98
C TRP A 107 1.76 5.71 -10.93
N TYR A 108 0.76 4.84 -10.80
CA TYR A 108 0.98 3.39 -10.88
C TYR A 108 1.53 2.96 -12.25
N LYS A 109 0.99 3.52 -13.35
CA LYS A 109 1.51 3.26 -14.70
C LYS A 109 2.97 3.66 -14.87
N LYS A 110 3.35 4.82 -14.34
CA LYS A 110 4.75 5.28 -14.33
C LYS A 110 5.67 4.29 -13.59
N ASN A 111 5.16 3.61 -12.57
CA ASN A 111 5.88 2.58 -11.81
C ASN A 111 5.76 1.17 -12.44
N GLY A 112 5.35 1.05 -13.71
CA GLY A 112 5.35 -0.22 -14.43
C GLY A 112 4.08 -1.05 -14.29
N TYR A 113 3.07 -0.57 -13.56
CA TYR A 113 1.78 -1.24 -13.49
C TYR A 113 0.98 -1.01 -14.78
N PHE A 114 0.23 -2.02 -15.18
CA PHE A 114 -0.71 -1.93 -16.29
C PHE A 114 -2.07 -2.43 -15.84
N GLN A 115 -3.11 -1.99 -16.54
CA GLN A 115 -4.45 -2.49 -16.28
C GLN A 115 -4.54 -3.94 -16.74
N SER A 116 -4.84 -4.85 -15.83
CA SER A 116 -5.18 -6.22 -16.16
C SER A 116 -6.67 -6.28 -16.50
N PRO A 117 -7.11 -7.06 -17.50
CA PRO A 117 -8.53 -7.29 -17.72
C PRO A 117 -9.14 -7.84 -16.42
N ASP A 118 -10.20 -7.18 -15.93
CA ASP A 118 -10.93 -7.63 -14.75
C ASP A 118 -11.44 -9.05 -15.00
N LYS A 119 -10.76 -10.04 -14.42
CA LYS A 119 -11.48 -11.25 -14.04
C LYS A 119 -12.26 -10.82 -12.81
N GLU A 120 -13.57 -10.60 -12.96
CA GLU A 120 -14.49 -10.53 -11.83
C GLU A 120 -14.09 -11.62 -10.84
N GLU A 121 -13.52 -11.24 -9.71
CA GLU A 121 -13.52 -12.12 -8.56
C GLU A 121 -14.99 -12.17 -8.13
N LYS A 122 -15.74 -13.08 -8.74
CA LYS A 122 -17.02 -13.52 -8.22
C LYS A 122 -16.72 -14.12 -6.86
N ILE A 123 -16.84 -13.31 -5.83
CA ILE A 123 -17.00 -13.76 -4.46
C ILE A 123 -18.29 -14.58 -4.48
N ARG A 124 -18.16 -15.90 -4.43
CA ARG A 124 -19.24 -16.82 -4.05
C ARG A 124 -19.10 -17.11 -2.57
#